data_AF-A0A9D6DL71-F1
#
_entry.id   AF-A0A9D6DL71-F1
#
_cell.length_a   1.000
_cell.length_b   1.000
_cell.length_c   1.000
_cell.angle_alpha   90.00
_cell.angle_beta   90.00
_cell.angle_gamma   90.00
#
_symmetry.space_group_name_H-M   'P 1'
#
loop_
_entity.id
_entity.type
_entity.pdbx_description
1 polymer ?
#
loop_
_entity_poly.entity_id
_entity_poly.type
_entity_poly.pdbx_seq_one_letter_code
_entity_poly.pdbx_strand_id
1 'polypeptide(L)' 'GTHVRDGVVAANFLPFGTAVKIPELYGDRLFVVEDRMHERNSDKLDIWMPTKAEAKQFGRQTARIVVIR' A
#
# COMPACT_ATOMS: atom_id res chain seq x y z
N GLY A 1 6.66 -0.22 17.39
CA GLY A 1 6.04 -0.56 16.09
C GLY A 1 4.57 -0.81 16.32
N THR A 2 3.72 -0.39 15.39
CA THR A 2 2.31 -0.79 15.35
C THR A 2 2.20 -2.21 14.81
N HIS A 3 1.20 -2.97 15.25
CA HIS A 3 0.93 -4.29 14.66
C HIS A 3 0.45 -4.11 13.22
N VAL A 4 1.04 -4.88 12.30
CA VAL A 4 0.57 -4.96 10.91
C VAL A 4 -0.89 -5.38 10.89
N ARG A 5 -1.71 -4.67 10.11
CA ARG A 5 -3.15 -4.90 10.01
C ARG A 5 -3.63 -4.58 8.60
N ASP A 6 -4.78 -5.14 8.24
CA ASP A 6 -5.47 -4.82 7.00
C ASP A 6 -5.68 -3.30 6.87
N GLY A 7 -5.46 -2.79 5.65
CA GLY A 7 -5.54 -1.36 5.36
C GLY A 7 -4.23 -0.58 5.58
N VAL A 8 -3.13 -1.25 5.92
CA VAL A 8 -1.79 -0.62 5.95
C VAL A 8 -1.06 -0.81 4.62
N VAL A 9 -0.33 0.22 4.22
CA VAL A 9 0.57 0.21 3.05
C VAL A 9 1.96 0.73 3.41
N ALA A 10 2.96 0.31 2.62
CA ALA A 10 4.30 0.86 2.64
C ALA A 10 4.53 1.76 1.41
N ALA A 11 5.10 2.95 1.63
CA ALA A 11 5.50 3.86 0.57
C ALA A 11 6.63 4.77 1.04
N ASN A 12 7.64 4.97 0.22
CA ASN A 12 8.75 5.88 0.55
C ASN A 12 8.47 7.34 0.14
N PHE A 13 7.63 7.54 -0.89
CA PHE A 13 7.32 8.83 -1.47
C PHE A 13 6.13 9.55 -0.83
N LEU A 14 5.50 8.95 0.20
CA LEU A 14 4.39 9.54 0.94
C LEU A 14 4.73 9.63 2.44
N PRO A 15 4.33 10.72 3.12
CA PRO A 15 4.43 10.83 4.58
C PRO A 15 3.72 9.67 5.30
N PHE A 16 4.17 9.34 6.50
CA PHE A 16 3.41 8.44 7.37
C PHE A 16 2.07 9.07 7.75
N GLY A 17 1.03 8.23 7.86
CA GLY A 17 -0.33 8.67 8.14
C GLY A 17 -1.11 9.14 6.91
N THR A 18 -0.46 9.26 5.74
CA THR A 18 -1.14 9.59 4.49
C THR A 18 -2.16 8.52 4.16
N ALA A 19 -3.39 8.96 3.85
CA ALA A 19 -4.47 8.08 3.44
C ALA A 19 -4.58 8.05 1.91
N VAL A 20 -4.59 6.85 1.33
CA VAL A 20 -4.70 6.64 -0.11
C VAL A 20 -5.86 5.72 -0.45
N LYS A 21 -6.43 5.91 -1.64
CA LYS A 21 -7.37 4.97 -2.28
C LYS A 21 -6.75 4.42 -3.56
N ILE A 22 -7.16 3.22 -3.93
CA ILE A 22 -6.81 2.59 -5.21
C ILE A 22 -8.12 2.14 -5.88
N PRO A 23 -8.87 3.06 -6.52
CA PRO A 23 -10.24 2.79 -6.94
C PRO A 23 -10.38 1.59 -7.87
N GLU A 24 -9.42 1.42 -8.80
CA GLU A 24 -9.42 0.35 -9.79
C GLU A 24 -9.26 -1.06 -9.18
N LEU A 25 -8.63 -1.17 -8.00
CA LEU A 25 -8.32 -2.45 -7.36
C LEU A 25 -9.16 -2.72 -6.10
N TYR A 26 -9.54 -1.68 -5.37
CA TYR A 26 -10.19 -1.80 -4.06
C TYR A 26 -11.37 -0.83 -3.85
N GLY A 27 -11.82 -0.14 -4.89
CA GLY A 27 -12.93 0.82 -4.82
C GLY A 27 -12.68 1.92 -3.80
N ASP A 28 -13.60 2.08 -2.85
CA ASP A 28 -13.53 3.12 -1.83
C ASP A 28 -12.69 2.80 -0.59
N ARG A 29 -12.04 1.63 -0.57
CA ARG A 29 -11.20 1.22 0.55
C ARG A 29 -10.06 2.22 0.76
N LEU A 30 -9.89 2.63 2.01
CA LEU A 30 -8.79 3.48 2.45
C LEU A 30 -7.62 2.62 2.93
N PHE A 31 -6.42 3.06 2.56
CA PHE A 31 -5.17 2.53 3.06
C PHE A 31 -4.35 3.64 3.71
N VAL A 32 -3.63 3.31 4.77
CA VAL A 32 -2.80 4.27 5.51
C VAL A 32 -1.35 3.88 5.41
N VAL A 33 -0.50 4.85 5.08
CA VAL A 33 0.95 4.66 5.04
C VAL A 33 1.49 4.55 6.47
N GLU A 34 1.85 3.34 6.90
CA GLU A 34 2.47 3.09 8.22
C GLU A 34 3.83 2.42 8.14
N ASP A 35 4.32 2.07 6.94
CA ASP A 35 5.61 1.43 6.76
C ASP A 35 6.44 2.01 5.58
N ARG A 36 7.69 1.58 5.48
CA ARG A 36 8.65 1.94 4.44
C ARG A 36 9.19 0.71 3.74
N MET A 37 9.60 0.93 2.49
CA MET A 37 10.23 -0.10 1.68
C MET A 37 11.73 0.13 1.60
N HIS A 38 12.48 -0.92 1.26
CA HIS A 38 13.87 -0.77 0.84
C HIS A 38 13.98 0.24 -0.31
N GLU A 39 15.03 1.08 -0.29
CA GLU A 39 15.22 2.24 -1.17
C GLU A 39 15.03 1.94 -2.68
N ARG A 40 15.50 0.79 -3.16
CA ARG A 40 15.29 0.30 -4.53
C ARG A 40 13.82 0.16 -4.99
N ASN A 41 12.85 0.30 -4.08
CA ASN A 41 11.41 0.23 -4.36
C ASN A 41 10.70 1.56 -4.05
N SER A 42 11.42 2.68 -4.05
CA SER A 42 10.87 3.99 -3.69
C SER A 42 9.83 4.54 -4.67
N ASP A 43 9.61 3.87 -5.79
CA ASP A 43 8.61 4.17 -6.82
C ASP A 43 7.31 3.35 -6.65
N LYS A 44 7.20 2.52 -5.61
CA LYS A 44 6.11 1.56 -5.42
C LYS A 44 5.33 1.81 -4.14
N LEU A 45 4.04 1.46 -4.20
CA LEU A 45 3.15 1.31 -3.06
C LEU A 45 2.96 -0.19 -2.80
N ASP A 46 3.33 -0.67 -1.62
CA ASP A 46 3.16 -2.07 -1.23
C ASP A 46 1.95 -2.22 -0.31
N ILE A 47 1.03 -3.09 -0.68
CA ILE A 47 -0.19 -3.35 0.08
C ILE A 47 0.05 -4.59 0.92
N TRP A 48 -0.17 -4.46 2.24
CA TRP A 48 -0.05 -5.61 3.12
C TRP A 48 -1.04 -6.71 2.71
N MET A 49 -0.54 -7.95 2.67
CA MET A 49 -1.32 -9.15 2.38
C MET A 49 -1.02 -10.20 3.47
N PRO A 50 -2.02 -11.00 3.89
CA PRO A 50 -1.82 -11.94 5.00
C PRO A 50 -0.96 -13.15 4.60
N THR A 51 -0.92 -13.53 3.32
CA THR A 51 -0.12 -14.67 2.85
C THR A 51 0.74 -14.37 1.63
N LYS A 52 1.85 -15.10 1.52
CA LYS A 52 2.72 -15.09 0.33
C LYS A 52 2.00 -15.55 -0.93
N ALA A 53 1.04 -16.47 -0.80
CA ALA A 53 0.29 -17.00 -1.94
C ALA A 53 -0.60 -15.90 -2.56
N GLU A 54 -1.34 -15.16 -1.73
CA GLU A 54 -2.16 -14.02 -2.18
C GLU A 54 -1.28 -12.93 -2.79
N ALA A 55 -0.14 -12.60 -2.17
CA ALA A 55 0.78 -11.61 -2.72
C ALA A 55 1.31 -12.01 -4.11
N LYS A 56 1.61 -13.31 -4.33
CA LYS A 56 2.01 -13.82 -5.65
C LYS A 56 0.89 -13.76 -6.67
N GLN A 57 -0.34 -14.10 -6.26
CA GLN A 57 -1.50 -14.08 -7.15
C GLN A 57 -1.87 -12.64 -7.54
N PHE A 58 -1.74 -11.69 -6.61
CA PHE A 58 -1.95 -10.27 -6.86
C PHE A 58 -0.90 -9.71 -7.84
N GLY A 59 0.35 -10.10 -7.66
CA GLY A 59 1.45 -9.71 -8.55
C GLY A 59 1.72 -8.20 -8.57
N ARG A 60 2.54 -7.74 -9.53
CA ARG A 60 2.82 -6.32 -9.71
C ARG A 60 1.78 -5.71 -10.64
N GLN A 61 1.09 -4.68 -10.16
CA GLN A 61 0.08 -3.96 -10.94
C GLN A 61 0.42 -2.47 -11.03
N THR A 62 0.03 -1.85 -12.13
CA THR A 62 0.07 -0.39 -12.28
C THR A 62 -1.37 0.09 -12.18
N ALA A 63 -1.65 0.93 -11.18
CA ALA A 63 -2.97 1.48 -10.93
C ALA A 63 -2.85 2.95 -10.52
N ARG A 64 -3.90 3.73 -10.74
CA ARG A 64 -3.96 5.09 -10.20
C ARG A 64 -4.24 5.07 -8.70
N ILE A 65 -3.42 5.81 -7.95
CA ILE A 65 -3.66 6.09 -6.53
C ILE A 65 -4.27 7.47 -6.37
N VAL A 66 -5.18 7.61 -5.43
CA VAL A 66 -5.76 8.91 -5.04
C VAL A 66 -5.30 9.21 -3.62
N VAL A 67 -4.57 10.30 -3.44
CA VAL A 67 -4.13 10.78 -2.12
C VAL A 67 -5.25 11.63 -1.52
N ILE A 68 -5.63 11.33 -0.28
CA ILE A 68 -6.76 11.98 0.40
C ILE A 68 -6.27 13.06 1.36
N ARG A 69 -5.26 12.75 2.17
CA ARG A 69 -4.63 13.65 3.16
C ARG A 69 -3.30 13.09 3.60
#